data_AF-A0A521VGX3-F1
#
_entry.id   AF-A0A521VGX3-F1
#
_cell.length_a   1.000
_cell.length_b   1.000
_cell.length_c   1.000
_cell.angle_alpha   90.00
_cell.angle_beta   90.00
_cell.angle_gamma   90.00
#
_symmetry.space_group_name_H-M   'P 1'
#
loop_
_entity.id
_entity.type
_entity.pdbx_description
1 polymer ?
#
loop_
_entity_poly.entity_id
_entity_poly.type
_entity_poly.pdbx_seq_one_letter_code
_entity_poly.pdbx_strand_id
1 'polypeptide(L)'
;IGAGTDVAAETADIILVNSNPKDIANLILFGKATYRKMIQNLAWATGYNAIAIPLAAGVLYPTFVLSPAIGAVLMSLSTVVVAVNAQLLRRSLRN
;
A
#
# COMPACT_ATOMS: atom_id res chain seq x y z
N ILE A 1 15.27 16.84 18.57
CA ILE A 1 14.93 17.85 19.60
C ILE A 1 13.97 18.81 18.93
N GLY A 2 12.67 18.66 19.17
CA GLY A 2 11.57 19.27 18.40
C GLY A 2 11.22 20.69 18.83
N ALA A 3 12.21 21.52 19.16
CA ALA A 3 12.01 22.93 19.52
C ALA A 3 13.15 23.83 19.02
N GLY A 4 13.84 23.40 17.96
CA GLY A 4 14.88 24.22 17.34
C GLY A 4 14.26 25.17 16.33
N THR A 5 13.64 26.25 16.80
CA THR A 5 13.05 27.37 16.03
C THR A 5 11.89 27.01 15.07
N ASP A 6 10.87 27.88 14.99
CA ASP A 6 9.68 27.69 14.14
C ASP A 6 10.05 27.45 12.66
N VAL A 7 11.16 28.05 12.22
CA VAL A 7 11.70 27.89 10.87
C VAL A 7 12.12 26.45 10.58
N ALA A 8 12.72 25.74 11.55
CA ALA A 8 13.07 24.33 11.33
C ALA A 8 11.84 23.42 11.40
N ALA A 9 10.80 23.80 12.14
CA ALA A 9 9.54 23.08 12.14
C ALA A 9 8.80 23.25 10.80
N GLU A 10 8.81 24.44 10.21
CA GLU A 10 8.08 24.72 8.97
C GLU A 10 8.77 24.16 7.71
N THR A 11 10.07 23.90 7.78
CA THR A 11 10.86 23.36 6.66
C THR A 11 11.11 21.86 6.73
N ALA A 12 10.85 21.22 7.88
CA ALA A 12 11.11 19.79 8.06
C ALA A 12 9.96 18.93 7.51
N ASP A 13 10.30 17.92 6.70
CA ASP A 13 9.35 16.91 6.22
C ASP A 13 8.77 16.03 7.36
N ILE A 14 9.51 15.91 8.47
CA ILE A 14 9.15 15.08 9.63
C ILE A 14 9.51 15.82 10.93
N ILE A 15 8.52 16.05 11.78
CA ILE A 15 8.66 16.75 13.07
C ILE A 15 8.41 15.79 14.23
N LEU A 16 9.33 15.74 15.20
CA LEU A 16 9.18 14.96 16.42
C LEU A 16 8.47 15.77 17.51
N VAL A 17 7.16 15.57 17.65
CA VAL A 17 6.32 16.32 18.60
C VAL A 17 6.77 16.11 20.06
N ASN A 18 7.16 14.89 20.45
CA ASN A 18 7.54 14.57 21.83
C ASN A 18 9.04 14.75 22.12
N SER A 19 9.82 15.26 21.15
CA SER A 19 11.29 15.42 21.26
C SER A 19 12.09 14.17 21.66
N ASN A 20 11.48 12.97 21.63
CA ASN A 20 12.12 11.72 22.01
C ASN A 20 12.92 11.14 20.83
N PRO A 21 14.25 10.99 20.93
CA PRO A 21 15.07 10.43 19.85
C PRO A 21 14.71 8.98 19.48
N LYS A 22 14.09 8.22 20.40
CA LYS A 22 13.62 6.85 20.13
C LYS A 22 12.50 6.82 19.08
N ASP A 23 11.74 7.91 18.95
CA ASP A 23 10.66 8.00 17.96
C ASP A 23 11.19 7.96 16.53
N ILE A 24 12.44 8.37 16.30
CA ILE A 24 13.13 8.26 15.00
C ILE A 24 13.31 6.80 14.60
N ALA A 25 13.74 5.95 15.52
CA ALA A 25 13.93 4.52 15.25
C ALA A 25 12.59 3.84 14.92
N ASN A 26 11.53 4.19 15.65
CA ASN A 26 10.17 3.73 15.36
C ASN A 26 9.67 4.22 14.00
N LEU A 27 9.98 5.46 13.62
CA LEU A 27 9.65 6.03 12.31
C LEU A 27 10.33 5.28 11.15
N ILE A 28 11.60 4.90 11.31
CA ILE A 28 12.33 4.10 10.33
C ILE A 28 11.73 2.70 10.20
N LEU A 29 11.41 2.06 11.32
CA LEU A 29 10.73 0.75 11.33
C LEU A 29 9.35 0.83 10.67
N PHE A 30 8.59 1.88 10.97
CA PHE A 30 7.31 2.19 10.34
C PHE A 30 7.44 2.35 8.82
N GLY A 31 8.42 3.14 8.37
CA GLY A 31 8.68 3.36 6.94
C GLY A 31 9.01 2.05 6.22
N LYS A 32 9.87 1.20 6.80
CA LYS A 32 10.19 -0.12 6.24
C LYS A 32 8.98 -1.04 6.17
N ALA A 33 8.14 -1.05 7.20
CA ALA A 33 6.93 -1.86 7.24
C ALA A 33 5.90 -1.39 6.19
N THR A 34 5.75 -0.07 6.03
CA THR A 34 4.90 0.56 5.01
C THR A 34 5.38 0.25 3.60
N TYR A 35 6.69 0.39 3.35
CA TYR A 35 7.29 0.07 2.05
C TYR A 35 7.05 -1.40 1.67
N ARG A 36 7.21 -2.33 2.61
CA ARG A 36 6.94 -3.76 2.38
C ARG A 36 5.49 -3.99 1.98
N LYS A 37 4.53 -3.32 2.61
CA LYS A 37 3.10 -3.40 2.24
C LYS A 37 2.82 -2.78 0.88
N MET A 38 3.47 -1.66 0.56
CA MET A 38 3.36 -1.04 -0.76
C MET A 38 3.81 -1.99 -1.87
N ILE A 39 4.96 -2.65 -1.70
CA ILE A 39 5.46 -3.65 -2.66
C ILE A 39 4.51 -4.84 -2.79
N GLN A 40 3.93 -5.33 -1.68
CA GLN A 40 2.91 -6.39 -1.73
C GLN A 40 1.68 -5.95 -2.53
N ASN A 41 1.16 -4.75 -2.29
CA ASN A 41 0.00 -4.22 -2.99
C ASN A 41 0.28 -4.04 -4.49
N LEU A 42 1.48 -3.55 -4.84
CA LEU A 42 1.91 -3.42 -6.23
C LEU A 42 2.03 -4.79 -6.91
N ALA A 43 2.60 -5.78 -6.23
CA ALA A 43 2.72 -7.14 -6.76
C ALA A 43 1.34 -7.77 -7.02
N TRP A 44 0.38 -7.59 -6.09
CA TRP A 44 -1.01 -8.03 -6.30
C TRP A 44 -1.64 -7.32 -7.50
N ALA A 45 -1.59 -5.99 -7.56
CA ALA A 45 -2.18 -5.22 -8.64
C ALA A 45 -1.61 -5.60 -10.01
N THR A 46 -0.28 -5.71 -10.11
CA THR A 46 0.39 -6.13 -11.35
C THR A 46 0.05 -7.58 -11.71
N GLY A 47 -0.01 -8.49 -10.73
CA GLY A 47 -0.40 -9.88 -10.96
C GLY A 47 -1.82 -10.01 -11.51
N TYR A 48 -2.78 -9.28 -10.94
CA TYR A 48 -4.15 -9.24 -11.46
C TYR A 48 -4.21 -8.67 -12.89
N ASN A 49 -3.53 -7.55 -13.15
CA ASN A 49 -3.52 -6.95 -14.48
C ASN A 49 -2.83 -7.82 -15.53
N ALA A 50 -1.74 -8.51 -15.15
CA ALA A 50 -1.04 -9.43 -16.03
C ALA A 50 -1.89 -10.63 -16.45
N ILE A 51 -2.89 -11.02 -15.65
CA ILE A 51 -3.85 -12.08 -15.97
C ILE A 51 -5.06 -11.50 -16.70
N ALA A 52 -5.60 -10.38 -16.22
CA ALA A 52 -6.81 -9.75 -16.75
C ALA A 52 -6.61 -9.20 -18.17
N ILE A 53 -5.45 -8.62 -18.50
CA ILE A 53 -5.17 -8.04 -19.82
C ILE A 53 -5.15 -9.14 -20.91
N PRO A 54 -4.40 -10.26 -20.78
CA PRO A 54 -4.46 -11.36 -21.76
C PRO A 54 -5.83 -12.03 -21.87
N LEU A 55 -6.54 -12.17 -20.74
CA LEU A 55 -7.92 -12.68 -20.73
C LEU A 55 -8.86 -11.75 -21.51
N ALA A 56 -8.75 -10.44 -21.33
CA ALA A 56 -9.51 -9.43 -22.07
C ALA A 56 -9.08 -9.32 -23.54
N ALA A 57 -7.79 -9.54 -23.83
CA ALA A 57 -7.22 -9.55 -25.18
C ALA A 57 -7.61 -10.79 -26.01
N GLY A 58 -8.35 -11.74 -25.43
CA GLY A 58 -8.96 -12.84 -26.18
C GLY A 58 -8.09 -14.07 -26.35
N VAL A 59 -7.07 -14.29 -25.50
CA VAL A 59 -6.22 -15.50 -25.54
C VAL A 59 -7.02 -16.81 -25.39
N LEU A 60 -8.23 -16.75 -24.81
CA LEU A 60 -9.14 -17.89 -24.60
C LEU A 60 -10.30 -17.97 -25.60
N TYR A 61 -10.21 -17.28 -26.75
CA TYR A 61 -11.22 -17.41 -27.80
C TYR A 61 -11.14 -18.80 -28.46
N PRO A 62 -12.24 -19.57 -28.58
CA PRO A 62 -13.65 -19.16 -28.41
C PRO A 62 -14.32 -19.63 -27.11
N THR A 63 -13.62 -20.29 -26.19
CA THR A 63 -14.26 -21.04 -25.08
C THR A 63 -14.63 -20.19 -23.86
N PHE A 64 -13.97 -19.03 -23.63
CA PHE A 64 -14.33 -18.15 -22.52
C PHE A 64 -13.97 -16.68 -22.81
N VAL A 65 -14.97 -15.81 -22.89
CA VAL A 65 -14.79 -14.35 -22.92
C VAL A 65 -15.07 -13.84 -21.52
N LEU A 66 -14.06 -13.27 -20.85
CA LEU A 66 -14.24 -12.69 -19.53
C LEU A 66 -15.18 -11.49 -19.66
N SER A 67 -16.42 -11.64 -19.18
CA SER A 67 -17.40 -10.55 -19.15
C SER A 67 -16.82 -9.36 -18.37
N PRO A 68 -16.99 -8.11 -18.85
CA PRO A 68 -16.59 -6.90 -18.12
C PRO A 68 -17.08 -6.87 -16.67
N ALA A 69 -18.22 -7.52 -16.37
CA ALA A 69 -18.76 -7.64 -15.01
C ALA A 69 -17.86 -8.46 -14.08
N ILE A 70 -17.23 -9.54 -14.57
CA ILE A 70 -16.32 -10.38 -13.77
C ILE A 70 -15.00 -9.64 -13.51
N GLY A 71 -14.51 -8.89 -14.50
CA GLY A 71 -13.36 -8.00 -14.34
C GLY A 71 -13.60 -6.93 -13.27
N ALA A 72 -14.77 -6.31 -13.28
CA ALA A 72 -15.16 -5.32 -12.26
C ALA A 72 -15.25 -5.92 -10.84
N VAL A 73 -15.81 -7.13 -10.72
CA VAL A 73 -15.89 -7.84 -9.43
C VAL A 73 -14.50 -8.18 -8.90
N LEU A 74 -13.61 -8.72 -9.73
CA LEU A 74 -12.22 -9.00 -9.34
C LEU A 74 -11.44 -7.73 -8.94
N MET A 75 -11.64 -6.63 -9.66
CA MET A 75 -11.02 -5.34 -9.34
C MET A 75 -11.52 -4.78 -7.99
N SER A 76 -12.82 -4.92 -7.71
CA SER A 76 -13.40 -4.53 -6.42
C SER A 76 -12.90 -5.40 -5.25
N LEU A 77 -12.81 -6.72 -5.46
CA LEU A 77 -12.25 -7.67 -4.48
C LEU A 77 -10.78 -7.39 -4.17
N SER A 78 -9.97 -7.09 -5.19
CA SER A 78 -8.57 -6.69 -5.05
C SER A 78 -8.42 -5.45 -4.16
N THR A 79 -9.28 -4.44 -4.34
CA THR A 79 -9.27 -3.22 -3.52
C THR A 79 -9.59 -3.52 -2.06
N VAL A 80 -10.56 -4.41 -1.80
CA VAL A 80 -10.92 -4.84 -0.44
C VAL A 80 -9.76 -5.60 0.21
N VAL A 81 -9.12 -6.53 -0.50
CA VAL A 81 -7.96 -7.29 0.01
C VAL A 81 -6.80 -6.36 0.34
N VAL A 82 -6.50 -5.40 -0.53
CA VAL A 82 -5.46 -4.38 -0.31
C VAL A 82 -5.79 -3.50 0.89
N ALA A 83 -7.04 -3.05 1.02
CA ALA A 83 -7.49 -2.22 2.15
C ALA A 83 -7.39 -2.99 3.48
N VAL A 84 -7.81 -4.25 3.52
CA VAL A 84 -7.68 -5.11 4.70
C VAL A 84 -6.20 -5.36 5.05
N ASN A 85 -5.35 -5.60 4.04
CA ASN A 85 -3.91 -5.79 4.23
C ASN A 85 -3.21 -4.52 4.75
N ALA A 86 -3.67 -3.34 4.34
CA ALA A 86 -3.21 -2.06 4.85
C ALA A 86 -3.68 -1.82 6.30
N GLN A 87 -4.91 -2.20 6.66
CA GLN A 87 -5.38 -2.12 8.05
C GLN A 87 -4.59 -3.04 9.00
N LEU A 88 -4.10 -4.18 8.52
CA LEU A 88 -3.24 -5.09 9.28
C LEU A 88 -1.88 -4.47 9.62
N LEU A 89 -1.34 -3.56 8.80
CA LEU A 89 -0.13 -2.81 9.14
C LEU A 89 -0.31 -2.00 10.43
N ARG A 90 -1.48 -1.40 10.63
CA ARG A 90 -1.85 -0.65 11.84
C ARG A 90 -1.86 -1.51 13.10
N ARG A 91 -2.09 -2.82 12.97
CA ARG A 91 -2.01 -3.79 14.07
C ARG A 91 -0.57 -4.22 14.36
N SER A 92 0.26 -4.39 13.33
CA SER A 92 1.67 -4.77 13.49
C SER A 92 2.52 -3.72 14.19
N LEU A 93 2.10 -2.45 14.17
CA LEU A 93 2.81 -1.33 14.79
C LEU A 93 2.35 -1.02 16.23
N ARG A 94 1.31 -1.72 16.70
CA ARG A 94 0.74 -1.53 18.05
C ARG A 94 1.33 -2.50 19.09
N ASN A 95 2.16 -3.45 18.65
CA ASN A 95 2.82 -4.44 19.51
C ASN A 95 4.31 -4.15 19.64
#